data_AF-A0A6A4NQR8-F1
#
_entry.id   AF-A0A6A4NQR8-F1
#
_cell.length_a   1.000
_cell.length_b   1.000
_cell.length_c   1.000
_cell.angle_alpha   90.00
_cell.angle_beta   90.00
_cell.angle_gamma   90.00
#
_symmetry.space_group_name_H-M   'P 1'
#
loop_
_entity.id
_entity.type
_entity.pdbx_description
1 polymer ?
#
loop_
_entity_poly.entity_id
_entity_poly.type
_entity_poly.pdbx_seq_one_letter_code
_entity_poly.pdbx_strand_id
1 'polypeptide(L)'
;MLMTLVGQSSKYSGVLALNITHARHCLSDVEKVLVSEGANSDLKNICSVYPANLTEASCPTVFVDELESIVDSSRLLTACRKIDPVNECCDQVCQSAIDYAARKIGLNDMSNSDGNHSLPSQTARVNDCKNIVRCWLASK
;
A
#
# COMPACT_ATOMS: atom_id res chain seq x y z
N MET A 1 13.16 -4.93 8.41
CA MET A 1 12.86 -5.25 7.00
C MET A 1 11.40 -4.90 6.75
N LEU A 2 11.10 -3.89 5.93
CA LEU A 2 9.72 -3.52 5.59
C LEU A 2 9.30 -4.42 4.41
N MET A 3 8.50 -5.46 4.67
CA MET A 3 7.97 -6.32 3.61
C MET A 3 6.66 -5.68 3.13
N THR A 4 6.74 -4.80 2.12
CA THR A 4 5.53 -4.23 1.51
C THR A 4 5.07 -5.17 0.40
N LEU A 5 4.09 -6.01 0.70
CA LEU A 5 3.43 -6.89 -0.25
C LEU A 5 2.09 -6.31 -0.66
N VAL A 6 2.04 -5.05 -1.10
CA VAL A 6 0.80 -4.52 -1.71
C VAL A 6 0.85 -4.78 -3.19
N GLY A 7 -0.19 -5.46 -3.70
CA GLY A 7 -0.31 -5.69 -5.13
C GLY A 7 -0.50 -4.36 -5.85
N GLN A 8 0.35 -4.07 -6.83
CA GLN A 8 0.14 -2.90 -7.68
C GLN A 8 -1.14 -3.12 -8.49
N SER A 9 -2.10 -2.22 -8.32
CA SER A 9 -3.31 -2.18 -9.13
C SER A 9 -3.18 -1.18 -10.27
N SER A 10 -4.00 -1.44 -11.29
CA SER A 10 -3.79 -1.05 -12.68
C SER A 10 -3.80 0.46 -12.91
N LYS A 11 -2.81 0.95 -13.68
CA LYS A 11 -2.80 2.32 -14.24
C LYS A 11 -4.06 2.63 -15.05
N TYR A 12 -4.72 1.61 -15.61
CA TYR A 12 -5.94 1.78 -16.40
C TYR A 12 -7.19 1.92 -15.53
N SER A 13 -7.27 1.21 -14.40
CA SER A 13 -8.44 1.27 -13.53
C SER A 13 -8.35 2.38 -12.49
N GLY A 14 -7.16 2.98 -12.30
CA GLY A 14 -6.94 4.03 -11.31
C GLY A 14 -7.06 3.56 -9.85
N VAL A 15 -7.03 2.24 -9.63
CA VAL A 15 -7.08 1.65 -8.28
C VAL A 15 -5.63 1.51 -7.78
N LEU A 16 -5.40 1.61 -6.47
CA LEU A 16 -4.10 1.57 -5.79
C LEU A 16 -3.86 0.33 -4.89
N ALA A 17 -4.87 -0.49 -4.65
CA ALA A 17 -4.74 -1.82 -4.05
C ALA A 17 -5.64 -2.88 -4.72
N LEU A 18 -5.36 -4.16 -4.49
CA LEU A 18 -6.25 -5.24 -4.94
C LEU A 18 -7.43 -5.42 -3.99
N ASN A 19 -8.60 -5.75 -4.53
CA ASN A 19 -9.67 -6.32 -3.71
C ASN A 19 -9.31 -7.75 -3.28
N ILE A 20 -9.99 -8.29 -2.26
CA ILE A 20 -9.64 -9.58 -1.66
C ILE A 20 -9.71 -10.76 -2.66
N THR A 21 -10.59 -10.69 -3.66
CA THR A 21 -10.73 -11.73 -4.68
C THR A 21 -9.54 -11.71 -5.64
N HIS A 22 -9.19 -10.54 -6.18
CA HIS A 22 -8.01 -10.37 -7.03
C HIS A 22 -6.72 -10.67 -6.28
N ALA A 23 -6.62 -10.27 -5.01
CA ALA A 23 -5.48 -10.57 -4.16
C ALA A 23 -5.26 -12.09 -3.98
N ARG A 24 -6.35 -12.87 -3.85
CA ARG A 24 -6.27 -14.33 -3.74
C ARG A 24 -5.73 -14.97 -5.01
N HIS A 25 -6.22 -14.52 -6.18
CA HIS A 25 -5.73 -15.01 -7.46
C HIS A 25 -4.27 -14.61 -7.70
N CYS A 26 -3.94 -13.33 -7.49
CA CYS A 26 -2.59 -12.80 -7.63
C CYS A 26 -1.59 -13.58 -6.76
N LEU A 27 -1.87 -13.76 -5.47
CA LEU A 27 -0.99 -14.52 -4.58
C LEU A 27 -0.87 -15.99 -5.02
N SER A 28 -1.97 -16.62 -5.45
CA SER A 28 -1.92 -17.99 -5.94
C SER A 28 -1.06 -18.14 -7.19
N ASP A 29 -1.07 -17.16 -8.10
CA ASP A 29 -0.30 -17.22 -9.33
C ASP A 29 1.19 -16.97 -9.04
N VAL A 30 1.52 -16.04 -8.15
CA VAL A 30 2.88 -15.83 -7.64
C VAL A 30 3.42 -17.12 -7.01
N GLU A 31 2.64 -17.78 -6.16
CA GLU A 31 3.04 -19.06 -5.55
C GLU A 31 3.31 -20.14 -6.60
N LYS A 32 2.44 -20.29 -7.59
CA LYS A 32 2.63 -21.29 -8.66
C LYS A 32 3.93 -21.05 -9.43
N VAL A 33 4.25 -19.79 -9.74
CA VAL A 33 5.50 -19.42 -10.42
C VAL A 33 6.70 -19.73 -9.54
N LEU A 34 6.66 -19.36 -8.26
CA LEU A 34 7.78 -19.67 -7.35
C LEU A 34 7.97 -21.17 -7.18
N VAL A 35 6.87 -21.94 -7.06
CA VAL A 35 6.91 -23.40 -6.97
C VAL A 35 7.45 -24.02 -8.26
N SER A 36 7.12 -23.50 -9.44
CA SER A 36 7.70 -23.99 -10.70
C SER A 36 9.21 -23.73 -10.79
N GLU A 37 9.72 -22.71 -10.10
CA GLU A 37 11.15 -22.42 -9.95
C GLU A 37 11.80 -23.19 -8.78
N GLY A 38 11.09 -24.15 -8.17
CA GLY A 38 11.62 -25.03 -7.12
C GLY A 38 11.43 -24.51 -5.70
N ALA A 39 10.63 -23.46 -5.48
CA ALA A 39 10.25 -23.04 -4.13
C ALA A 39 9.32 -24.06 -3.45
N ASN A 40 9.20 -23.94 -2.13
CA ASN A 40 8.30 -24.79 -1.34
C ASN A 40 6.83 -24.52 -1.71
N SER A 41 5.96 -25.53 -1.70
CA SER A 41 4.52 -25.35 -1.95
C SER A 41 3.77 -24.63 -0.82
N ASP A 42 4.36 -24.52 0.36
CA ASP A 42 3.75 -23.93 1.56
C ASP A 42 4.24 -22.49 1.86
N LEU A 43 4.52 -21.72 0.80
CA LEU A 43 5.07 -20.36 0.91
C LEU A 43 4.23 -19.42 1.77
N LYS A 44 2.90 -19.46 1.68
CA LYS A 44 1.98 -18.70 2.54
C LYS A 44 2.32 -18.82 4.02
N ASN A 45 2.54 -20.04 4.51
CA ASN A 45 2.79 -20.29 5.92
C ASN A 45 4.25 -19.98 6.29
N ILE A 46 5.19 -20.38 5.44
CA ILE A 46 6.63 -20.12 5.66
C ILE A 46 6.92 -18.61 5.72
N CYS A 47 6.32 -17.85 4.82
CA CYS A 47 6.53 -16.41 4.71
C CYS A 47 5.50 -15.58 5.48
N SER A 48 4.47 -16.21 6.06
CA SER A 48 3.34 -15.53 6.73
C SER A 48 2.67 -14.48 5.85
N VAL A 49 2.45 -14.82 4.56
CA VAL A 49 1.85 -13.92 3.57
C VAL A 49 0.45 -14.39 3.23
N TYR A 50 -0.53 -13.48 3.35
CA TYR A 50 -1.94 -13.74 3.08
C TYR A 50 -2.49 -12.76 2.05
N PRO A 51 -3.59 -13.10 1.34
CA PRO A 51 -4.22 -12.18 0.40
C PRO A 51 -4.54 -10.79 0.99
N ALA A 52 -4.90 -10.72 2.27
CA ALA A 52 -5.17 -9.47 2.97
C ALA A 52 -3.94 -8.53 3.03
N ASN A 53 -2.71 -9.07 2.95
CA ASN A 53 -1.51 -8.23 2.87
C ASN A 53 -1.40 -7.49 1.53
N LEU A 54 -2.05 -8.00 0.47
CA LEU A 54 -2.05 -7.43 -0.88
C LEU A 54 -3.19 -6.44 -1.13
N THR A 55 -4.08 -6.23 -0.15
CA THR A 55 -5.19 -5.27 -0.25
C THR A 55 -4.83 -3.95 0.44
N GLU A 56 -5.78 -3.02 0.49
CA GLU A 56 -5.66 -1.76 1.25
C GLU A 56 -5.65 -1.95 2.78
N ALA A 57 -5.90 -3.17 3.23
CA ALA A 57 -6.15 -3.52 4.62
C ALA A 57 -7.22 -2.59 5.24
N SER A 58 -6.82 -1.62 6.07
CA SER A 58 -7.74 -0.70 6.72
C SER A 58 -7.72 0.73 6.19
N CYS A 59 -6.98 1.01 5.11
CA CYS A 59 -6.94 2.34 4.52
C CYS A 59 -8.23 2.64 3.73
N PRO A 60 -8.91 3.78 3.95
CA PRO A 60 -10.22 4.06 3.37
C PRO A 60 -10.18 4.45 1.88
N THR A 61 -9.02 4.86 1.37
CA THR A 61 -8.88 5.39 0.01
C THR A 61 -8.03 4.45 -0.83
N VAL A 62 -8.55 4.09 -2.01
CA VAL A 62 -7.84 3.24 -2.97
C VAL A 62 -7.88 3.73 -4.40
N PHE A 63 -8.56 4.84 -4.70
CA PHE A 63 -8.55 5.39 -6.05
C PHE A 63 -7.56 6.55 -6.16
N VAL A 64 -6.91 6.67 -7.32
CA VAL A 64 -5.88 7.69 -7.60
C VAL A 64 -6.45 9.10 -7.49
N ASP A 65 -7.64 9.34 -8.04
CA ASP A 65 -8.34 10.62 -8.01
C ASP A 65 -8.76 11.02 -6.60
N GLU A 66 -9.28 10.07 -5.82
CA GLU A 66 -9.63 10.29 -4.42
C GLU A 66 -8.38 10.64 -3.60
N LEU A 67 -7.28 9.89 -3.77
CA LEU A 67 -6.02 10.18 -3.09
C LEU A 67 -5.50 11.58 -3.45
N GLU A 68 -5.48 11.93 -4.73
CA GLU A 68 -5.02 13.23 -5.22
C GLU A 68 -5.89 14.41 -4.73
N SER A 69 -7.16 14.16 -4.41
CA SER A 69 -8.03 15.17 -3.80
C SER A 69 -7.71 15.44 -2.33
N ILE A 70 -7.11 14.47 -1.63
CA ILE A 70 -6.81 14.52 -0.19
C ILE A 70 -5.40 15.03 0.07
N VAL A 71 -4.43 14.60 -0.73
CA VAL A 71 -3.01 14.85 -0.51
C VAL A 71 -2.49 16.02 -1.33
N ASP A 72 -1.44 16.67 -0.84
CA ASP A 72 -0.69 17.64 -1.65
C ASP A 72 0.28 16.88 -2.55
N SER A 73 -0.20 16.49 -3.74
CA SER A 73 0.57 15.71 -4.72
C SER A 73 1.86 16.40 -5.14
N SER A 74 1.85 17.74 -5.25
CA SER A 74 3.04 18.52 -5.61
C SER A 74 4.13 18.42 -4.55
N ARG A 75 3.75 18.64 -3.29
CA ARG A 75 4.67 18.51 -2.14
C ARG A 75 5.17 17.08 -1.99
N LEU A 76 4.30 16.08 -2.16
CA LEU A 76 4.65 14.67 -2.05
C LEU A 76 5.64 14.25 -3.15
N LEU A 77 5.37 14.61 -4.41
CA LEU A 77 6.26 14.32 -5.54
C LEU A 77 7.59 15.06 -5.41
N THR A 78 7.59 16.31 -4.95
CA THR A 78 8.82 17.08 -4.73
C THR A 78 9.68 16.44 -3.64
N ALA A 79 9.07 15.97 -2.55
CA ALA A 79 9.77 15.28 -1.48
C ALA A 79 10.35 13.92 -1.94
N CYS A 80 9.65 13.19 -2.80
CA CYS A 80 10.05 11.84 -3.25
C CYS A 80 10.88 11.81 -4.57
N ARG A 81 11.07 12.94 -5.27
CA ARG A 81 11.75 13.00 -6.59
C ARG A 81 13.28 13.01 -6.55
N LYS A 82 13.89 13.31 -5.40
CA LYS A 82 15.34 13.51 -5.34
C LYS A 82 16.05 12.17 -5.18
N ILE A 83 16.27 11.52 -6.31
CA ILE A 83 16.97 10.25 -6.41
C ILE A 83 18.49 10.52 -6.35
N ASP A 84 19.09 10.38 -5.16
CA ASP A 84 20.55 10.37 -4.97
C ASP A 84 21.06 8.92 -5.01
N PRO A 85 21.65 8.48 -6.14
CA PRO A 85 22.00 7.08 -6.36
C PRO A 85 23.06 6.53 -5.39
N VAL A 86 23.71 7.39 -4.59
CA VAL A 86 24.71 6.96 -3.59
C VAL A 86 24.10 6.87 -2.18
N ASN A 87 23.08 7.68 -1.86
CA ASN A 87 22.41 7.70 -0.55
C ASN A 87 21.08 6.92 -0.52
N GLU A 88 20.44 6.73 -1.66
CA GLU A 88 19.08 6.20 -1.79
C GLU A 88 18.89 4.74 -1.40
N CYS A 89 19.93 3.91 -1.48
CA CYS A 89 19.83 2.56 -0.97
C CYS A 89 19.67 2.53 0.56
N CYS A 90 19.88 3.66 1.24
CA CYS A 90 19.92 3.75 2.70
C CYS A 90 18.89 4.70 3.31
N ASP A 91 18.29 5.65 2.56
CA ASP A 91 17.50 6.74 3.18
C ASP A 91 15.99 6.79 2.87
N GLN A 92 15.27 7.03 3.97
CA GLN A 92 13.83 7.29 4.10
C GLN A 92 13.44 8.71 3.59
N VAL A 93 13.93 9.14 2.43
CA VAL A 93 13.93 10.57 2.02
C VAL A 93 12.55 11.23 2.10
N CYS A 94 11.49 10.53 1.69
CA CYS A 94 10.15 11.08 1.76
C CYS A 94 9.22 10.39 2.77
N GLN A 95 9.74 9.64 3.74
CA GLN A 95 8.87 9.01 4.76
C GLN A 95 8.08 10.04 5.56
N SER A 96 8.63 11.22 5.84
CA SER A 96 7.87 12.28 6.50
C SER A 96 6.69 12.78 5.65
N ALA A 97 6.88 12.88 4.33
CA ALA A 97 5.83 13.25 3.38
C ALA A 97 4.80 12.12 3.20
N ILE A 98 5.26 10.86 3.12
CA ILE A 98 4.42 9.66 3.08
C ILE A 98 3.58 9.56 4.35
N ASP A 99 4.19 9.74 5.52
CA ASP A 99 3.52 9.68 6.82
C ASP A 99 2.48 10.79 6.96
N TYR A 100 2.79 11.98 6.48
CA TYR A 100 1.84 13.09 6.45
C TYR A 100 0.65 12.80 5.53
N ALA A 101 0.90 12.32 4.31
CA ALA A 101 -0.15 11.93 3.37
C ALA A 101 -1.00 10.77 3.91
N ALA A 102 -0.38 9.73 4.45
CA ALA A 102 -1.05 8.58 5.03
C ALA A 102 -1.90 8.96 6.26
N ARG A 103 -1.45 9.90 7.09
CA ARG A 103 -2.26 10.46 8.18
C ARG A 103 -3.47 11.21 7.65
N LYS A 104 -3.31 12.05 6.62
CA LYS A 104 -4.45 12.73 6.00
C LYS A 104 -5.49 11.74 5.51
N ILE A 105 -5.05 10.71 4.77
CA ILE A 105 -5.95 9.68 4.22
C ILE A 105 -6.64 8.89 5.35
N GLY A 106 -5.86 8.35 6.30
CA GLY A 106 -6.41 7.52 7.39
C GLY A 106 -7.34 8.26 8.35
N LEU A 107 -7.27 9.59 8.40
CA LEU A 107 -8.14 10.46 9.19
C LEU A 107 -9.35 11.00 8.41
N ASN A 108 -9.31 10.98 7.07
CA ASN A 108 -10.37 11.57 6.24
C ASN A 108 -11.73 10.88 6.38
N ASP A 109 -11.72 9.61 6.81
CA ASP A 109 -12.93 8.79 6.99
C ASP A 109 -13.58 8.94 8.38
N MET A 110 -12.96 9.68 9.32
CA MET A 110 -13.52 9.90 10.66
C MET A 110 -14.76 10.82 10.67
N SER A 111 -15.20 11.32 9.52
CA SER A 111 -16.43 12.11 9.39
C SER A 111 -17.64 11.31 8.92
N ASN A 112 -17.49 10.05 8.48
CA ASN A 112 -18.58 9.29 7.84
C ASN A 112 -18.90 7.90 8.44
N SER A 113 -18.18 7.42 9.47
CA SER A 113 -18.43 6.08 10.01
C SER A 113 -19.35 6.08 11.24
N ASP A 114 -20.64 5.85 10.99
CA ASP A 114 -21.62 5.43 12.00
C ASP A 114 -21.37 3.94 12.35
N GLY A 115 -21.21 3.61 13.64
CA GLY A 115 -21.49 2.28 14.19
C GLY A 115 -20.49 1.11 14.01
N ASN A 116 -19.88 0.72 15.14
CA ASN A 116 -19.77 -0.67 15.62
C ASN A 116 -18.90 -1.74 14.90
N HIS A 117 -17.81 -1.37 14.21
CA HIS A 117 -16.72 -2.33 13.96
C HIS A 117 -15.51 -1.98 14.83
N SER A 118 -14.84 -3.02 15.36
CA SER A 118 -13.57 -2.91 16.10
C SER A 118 -12.53 -2.18 15.24
N LEU A 119 -12.49 -0.86 15.37
CA LEU A 119 -11.71 0.00 14.50
C LEU A 119 -10.23 -0.36 14.70
N PRO A 120 -9.48 -0.67 13.63
CA PRO A 120 -8.05 -0.84 13.75
C PRO A 120 -7.45 0.41 14.39
N SER A 121 -6.42 0.21 15.22
CA SER A 121 -5.76 1.35 15.88
C SER A 121 -5.40 2.40 14.83
N GLN A 122 -5.54 3.69 15.19
CA GLN A 122 -5.19 4.79 14.29
C GLN A 122 -3.79 4.61 13.70
N THR A 123 -2.84 4.08 14.48
CA THR A 123 -1.49 3.74 14.03
C THR A 123 -1.46 2.66 12.95
N ALA A 124 -2.23 1.58 13.10
CA ALA A 124 -2.32 0.51 12.10
C ALA A 124 -2.92 1.03 10.79
N ARG A 125 -4.01 1.80 10.86
CA ARG A 125 -4.62 2.43 9.69
C ARG A 125 -3.68 3.37 8.94
N VAL A 126 -2.96 4.23 9.68
CA VAL A 126 -1.96 5.11 9.07
C VAL A 126 -0.89 4.29 8.37
N ASN A 127 -0.41 3.20 8.98
CA ASN A 127 0.60 2.34 8.36
C ASN A 127 0.08 1.68 7.08
N ASP A 128 -1.16 1.22 7.05
CA ASP A 128 -1.79 0.66 5.85
C ASP A 128 -1.87 1.72 4.74
N CYS A 129 -2.27 2.95 5.09
CA CYS A 129 -2.29 4.07 4.14
C CYS A 129 -0.90 4.48 3.62
N LYS A 130 0.19 4.24 4.37
CA LYS A 130 1.54 4.45 3.83
C LYS A 130 1.79 3.55 2.62
N ASN A 131 1.23 2.35 2.59
CA ASN A 131 1.40 1.45 1.45
C ASN A 131 0.62 1.94 0.23
N ILE A 132 -0.60 2.46 0.41
CA ILE A 132 -1.37 3.10 -0.67
C ILE A 132 -0.61 4.29 -1.26
N VAL A 133 -0.05 5.15 -0.41
CA VAL A 133 0.76 6.30 -0.86
C VAL A 133 1.99 5.84 -1.65
N ARG A 134 2.65 4.75 -1.23
CA ARG A 134 3.78 4.16 -1.97
C ARG A 134 3.35 3.61 -3.33
N CYS A 135 2.20 2.93 -3.41
CA CYS A 135 1.64 2.45 -4.68
C CYS A 135 1.31 3.59 -5.64
N TRP A 136 0.75 4.69 -5.11
CA TRP A 136 0.51 5.90 -5.90
C TRP A 136 1.82 6.51 -6.40
N LEU A 137 2.82 6.67 -5.54
CA LEU A 137 4.15 7.17 -5.92
C LEU A 137 4.79 6.34 -7.03
N ALA A 138 4.71 5.01 -6.94
CA ALA A 138 5.22 4.10 -7.97
C ALA A 138 4.46 4.18 -9.31
N SER A 139 3.26 4.78 -9.32
CA SER A 139 2.49 5.00 -10.55
C SER A 139 2.87 6.29 -11.31
N LYS A 140 3.58 7.22 -10.65
CA LYS A 140 3.98 8.54 -11.16
C LYS A 140 5.35 8.52 -11.82
#